data_AF-A0AA88MVL9-F1
#
_entry.id   AF-A0AA88MVL9-F1
#
_cell.length_a   1.000
_cell.length_b   1.000
_cell.length_c   1.000
_cell.angle_alpha   90.00
_cell.angle_beta   90.00
_cell.angle_gamma   90.00
#
_symmetry.space_group_name_H-M   'P 1'
#
loop_
_entity.id
_entity.type
_entity.pdbx_description
1 polymer ?
#
loop_
_entity_poly.entity_id
_entity_poly.type
_entity_poly.pdbx_seq_one_letter_code
_entity_poly.pdbx_strand_id
1 'polypeptide(L)'
;MTSRESREKKETESVDEAPAREQSGKKRQECEVYTNHPVPSPSLQHPSAGLLHSVLCLLHHETFLLHSLQCPVPPDIHHCKYTGLHFCNILAQCNKTKCWSEKGYEVSHDQYLKGKLFLTITAVDYSNRALYTCVCDGVDACDVRLIIETLASSLQLNPGEALVMDLPIPEPVEVMYKARDSADLYGAQICTVTQRSIHCQPEYTHRASLSYPNITLRDVNMTDSGIYSIRDRKNEEVIHIYTLTVNVVKLETEKEPGSLWWIGVIVVLLLITFIIVVIVVMNHLVQRLKKEKAELEETIKLNGSVTELRSRQRSFSDAGPLLRKMLEMEKLIQLYKPESKRKSLSLPNLNNITVVEMLLKKKEEMEAVVQHRQDLEQYTISQWWSLRRPELDKLIEHWINNENTVLPQHNHQSVTQ
;
A
#
# COMPACT_ATOMS: atom_id res chain seq x y z
N MET A 1 -12.60 -35.12 63.55
CA MET A 1 -12.42 -34.10 64.59
C MET A 1 -11.10 -34.39 65.29
N THR A 2 -10.02 -33.68 64.92
CA THR A 2 -8.83 -33.44 65.75
C THR A 2 -7.85 -32.54 64.99
N SER A 3 -7.31 -31.60 65.74
CA SER A 3 -6.29 -30.60 65.43
C SER A 3 -5.02 -31.16 64.77
N ARG A 4 -4.43 -30.42 63.83
CA ARG A 4 -3.01 -30.48 63.43
C ARG A 4 -2.61 -29.10 62.88
N GLU A 5 -1.73 -28.34 63.52
CA GLU A 5 -0.27 -28.53 63.65
C GLU A 5 0.43 -27.57 62.68
N SER A 6 0.86 -26.44 63.25
CA SER A 6 1.66 -25.40 62.63
C SER A 6 3.00 -25.95 62.16
N ARG A 7 3.42 -25.60 60.94
CA ARG A 7 4.80 -25.80 60.50
C ARG A 7 5.30 -24.57 59.76
N GLU A 8 6.08 -23.82 60.51
CA GLU A 8 7.01 -22.78 60.12
C GLU A 8 8.08 -23.37 59.18
N LYS A 9 8.23 -22.79 57.98
CA LYS A 9 9.39 -23.03 57.11
C LYS A 9 9.78 -21.74 56.39
N LYS A 10 10.73 -21.05 57.01
CA LYS A 10 11.91 -20.37 56.46
C LYS A 10 12.03 -20.46 54.94
N GLU A 11 11.88 -19.32 54.26
CA GLU A 11 12.25 -19.16 52.85
C GLU A 11 13.40 -18.16 52.75
N THR A 12 14.36 -18.54 51.93
CA THR A 12 15.74 -18.07 51.88
C THR A 12 15.84 -16.93 50.86
N GLU A 13 16.42 -15.81 51.28
CA GLU A 13 16.74 -14.66 50.45
C GLU A 13 17.96 -14.98 49.59
N SER A 14 17.82 -14.94 48.26
CA SER A 14 18.93 -15.00 47.30
C SER A 14 18.93 -13.75 46.44
N VAL A 15 20.00 -12.98 46.59
CA VAL A 15 20.37 -11.78 45.84
C VAL A 15 21.08 -12.21 44.54
N ASP A 16 20.94 -11.37 43.50
CA ASP A 16 21.75 -11.20 42.28
C ASP A 16 21.07 -11.57 40.96
N GLU A 17 20.58 -10.53 40.26
CA GLU A 17 20.82 -10.40 38.81
C GLU A 17 20.61 -8.94 38.34
N ALA A 18 21.64 -8.37 37.73
CA ALA A 18 21.65 -7.04 37.13
C ALA A 18 21.10 -7.08 35.68
N PRO A 19 20.38 -6.05 35.19
CA PRO A 19 19.93 -6.04 33.80
C PRO A 19 20.93 -5.32 32.88
N ALA A 20 21.09 -5.94 31.71
CA ALA A 20 21.89 -5.48 30.58
C ALA A 20 21.39 -4.14 30.02
N ARG A 21 22.35 -3.31 29.63
CA ARG A 21 22.18 -1.97 29.05
C ARG A 21 21.96 -2.12 27.54
N GLU A 22 20.72 -2.04 27.09
CA GLU A 22 20.39 -1.97 25.66
C GLU A 22 20.37 -0.49 25.23
N GLN A 23 21.46 -0.04 24.61
CA GLN A 23 21.54 1.28 23.98
C GLN A 23 20.89 1.21 22.60
N SER A 24 19.58 1.47 22.54
CA SER A 24 18.89 1.74 21.27
C SER A 24 19.18 3.18 20.84
N GLY A 25 19.97 3.32 19.76
CA GLY A 25 20.29 4.60 19.15
C GLY A 25 19.05 5.29 18.57
N LYS A 26 18.54 6.28 19.30
CA LYS A 26 17.41 7.12 18.90
C LYS A 26 17.82 8.01 17.71
N LYS A 27 17.40 7.63 16.49
CA LYS A 27 17.56 8.46 15.29
C LYS A 27 16.70 9.72 15.43
N ARG A 28 17.31 10.88 15.16
CA ARG A 28 16.68 12.19 15.11
C ARG A 28 15.88 12.30 13.80
N GLN A 29 14.59 12.61 13.89
CA GLN A 29 13.73 12.88 12.73
C GLN A 29 13.50 14.39 12.62
N GLU A 30 13.35 14.88 11.39
CA GLU A 30 13.25 16.31 11.04
C GLU A 30 11.79 16.65 10.69
N CYS A 31 11.36 17.85 11.07
CA CYS A 31 10.08 18.43 10.67
C CYS A 31 10.30 19.66 9.80
N GLU A 32 9.37 19.91 8.89
CA GLU A 32 9.45 21.00 7.93
C GLU A 32 8.65 22.23 8.42
N VAL A 33 9.26 23.40 8.33
CA VAL A 33 8.61 24.68 8.62
C VAL A 33 8.05 25.23 7.31
N TYR A 34 6.74 25.46 7.27
CA TYR A 34 6.07 26.05 6.11
C TYR A 34 5.77 27.52 6.39
N THR A 35 6.40 28.40 5.62
CA THR A 35 6.10 29.84 5.65
C THR A 35 5.08 30.17 4.57
N ASN A 36 3.84 30.44 4.96
CA ASN A 36 2.86 31.01 4.04
C ASN A 36 3.09 32.52 3.97
N HIS A 37 3.57 33.01 2.84
CA HIS A 37 3.62 34.46 2.59
C HIS A 37 2.20 34.94 2.23
N PRO A 38 1.54 35.78 3.05
CA PRO A 38 0.30 36.39 2.63
C PRO A 38 0.56 37.36 1.46
N VAL A 39 -0.27 37.28 0.42
CA VAL A 39 -0.31 38.28 -0.66
C VAL A 39 -0.72 39.61 -0.04
N PRO A 40 0.05 40.70 -0.21
CA PRO A 40 -0.27 41.97 0.43
C PRO A 40 -1.54 42.57 -0.18
N SER A 41 -2.60 42.66 0.63
CA SER A 41 -3.82 43.39 0.30
C SER A 41 -3.56 44.91 0.43
N PRO A 42 -3.82 45.73 -0.60
CA PRO A 42 -3.56 47.15 -0.56
C PRO A 42 -4.76 47.89 0.05
N SER A 43 -4.92 47.85 1.38
CA SER A 43 -5.69 48.85 2.14
C SER A 43 -5.81 48.47 3.62
N LEU A 44 -4.90 49.00 4.45
CA LEU A 44 -5.13 49.62 5.76
C LEU A 44 -3.76 49.78 6.42
N GLN A 45 -3.36 51.02 6.70
CA GLN A 45 -2.14 51.34 7.44
C GLN A 45 -2.37 51.07 8.94
N HIS A 46 -2.14 49.83 9.35
CA HIS A 46 -1.75 49.46 10.72
C HIS A 46 -0.48 48.58 10.64
N PRO A 47 0.61 48.91 11.36
CA PRO A 47 1.85 48.15 11.29
C PRO A 47 1.83 47.00 12.29
N SER A 48 1.16 45.90 11.94
CA SER A 48 1.33 44.61 12.63
C SER A 48 0.79 43.47 11.77
N ALA A 49 1.25 43.37 10.52
CA ALA A 49 1.06 42.16 9.74
C ALA A 49 2.08 41.12 10.24
N GLY A 50 1.76 40.44 11.33
CA GLY A 50 2.52 39.26 11.77
C GLY A 50 2.47 38.20 10.70
N LEU A 51 3.63 37.68 10.27
CA LEU A 51 3.67 36.48 9.44
C LEU A 51 3.21 35.29 10.29
N LEU A 52 2.14 34.63 9.86
CA LEU A 52 1.71 33.36 10.41
C LEU A 52 2.60 32.25 9.83
N HIS A 53 3.39 31.62 10.70
CA HIS A 53 4.17 30.43 10.32
C HIS A 53 3.40 29.17 10.71
N SER A 54 3.45 28.14 9.87
CA SER A 54 2.88 26.83 10.19
C SER A 54 4.04 25.84 10.37
N VAL A 55 4.02 25.11 11.48
CA VAL A 55 4.98 24.03 11.72
C VAL A 55 4.23 22.71 11.67
N LEU A 56 4.64 21.85 10.75
CA LEU A 56 4.05 20.53 10.56
C LEU A 56 4.85 19.50 11.36
N CYS A 57 4.17 18.71 12.19
CA CYS A 57 4.79 17.70 13.03
C CYS A 57 4.27 16.30 12.68
N LEU A 58 5.20 15.40 12.38
CA LEU A 58 4.95 13.98 12.15
C LEU A 58 4.96 13.21 13.48
N LEU A 59 3.83 12.60 13.83
CA LEU A 59 3.77 11.62 14.92
C LEU A 59 4.24 10.26 14.40
N HIS A 60 5.44 9.83 14.79
CA HIS A 60 5.88 8.45 14.62
C HIS A 60 5.86 7.73 15.97
N HIS A 61 5.40 6.47 15.95
CA HIS A 61 5.28 5.58 17.12
C HIS A 61 6.38 5.80 18.17
N GLU A 62 5.94 6.21 19.37
CA GLU A 62 6.69 6.25 20.64
C GLU A 62 7.90 7.20 20.75
N THR A 63 8.19 8.03 19.74
CA THR A 63 9.24 9.04 19.86
C THR A 63 8.74 10.45 19.62
N PHE A 64 8.49 11.15 20.72
CA PHE A 64 8.24 12.59 20.74
C PHE A 64 9.50 13.35 20.33
N LEU A 65 9.41 14.12 19.25
CA LEU A 65 10.53 14.92 18.76
C LEU A 65 10.49 16.34 19.32
N LEU A 66 11.70 16.84 19.56
CA LEU A 66 12.04 18.17 20.03
C LEU A 66 11.81 19.16 18.89
N HIS A 67 10.75 19.96 18.95
CA HIS A 67 10.47 20.97 17.91
C HIS A 67 10.90 22.35 18.39
N SER A 68 11.30 23.21 17.45
CA SER A 68 11.80 24.55 17.75
C SER A 68 11.04 25.56 16.93
N LEU A 69 10.17 26.33 17.56
CA LEU A 69 9.41 27.41 16.90
C LEU A 69 10.34 28.61 16.76
N GLN A 70 10.76 28.96 15.54
CA GLN A 70 11.68 30.09 15.31
C GLN A 70 10.92 31.35 14.93
N CYS A 71 11.24 32.47 15.61
CA CYS A 71 10.63 33.76 15.34
C CYS A 71 11.67 34.80 14.92
N PRO A 72 11.34 35.68 13.95
CA PRO A 72 12.19 36.82 13.62
C PRO A 72 12.30 37.77 14.82
N VAL A 73 13.48 38.35 14.99
CA VAL A 73 13.85 39.10 16.21
C VAL A 73 14.07 40.57 15.88
N PRO A 74 13.32 41.50 16.50
CA PRO A 74 13.68 42.91 16.47
C PRO A 74 15.02 43.14 17.18
N PRO A 75 15.83 44.12 16.74
CA PRO A 75 17.00 44.55 17.50
C PRO A 75 16.52 45.10 18.86
N ASP A 76 17.19 44.70 19.94
CA ASP A 76 16.94 45.12 21.33
C ASP A 76 15.72 44.49 22.05
N ILE A 77 15.71 43.16 22.16
CA ILE A 77 14.77 42.45 23.04
C ILE A 77 15.25 42.45 24.50
N HIS A 78 14.35 42.81 25.43
CA HIS A 78 14.59 42.76 26.88
C HIS A 78 13.83 41.64 27.57
N HIS A 79 12.64 41.29 27.06
CA HIS A 79 11.77 40.29 27.66
C HIS A 79 10.84 39.67 26.61
N CYS A 80 10.80 38.34 26.52
CA CYS A 80 9.84 37.61 25.69
C CYS A 80 9.00 36.65 26.52
N LYS A 81 7.76 36.45 26.09
CA LYS A 81 6.79 35.51 26.65
C LYS A 81 6.17 34.69 25.52
N TYR A 82 5.95 33.41 25.80
CA TYR A 82 5.28 32.47 24.92
C TYR A 82 3.93 32.08 25.54
N THR A 83 2.87 32.19 24.76
CA THR A 83 1.51 31.81 25.16
C THR A 83 0.92 30.87 24.12
N GLY A 84 0.09 29.93 24.57
CA GLY A 84 -0.75 29.12 23.70
C GLY A 84 -2.19 29.64 23.75
N LEU A 85 -2.81 29.87 22.58
CA LEU A 85 -4.17 30.40 22.49
C LEU A 85 -5.20 29.54 23.27
N HIS A 86 -4.99 28.23 23.34
CA HIS A 86 -5.84 27.33 24.10
C HIS A 86 -5.66 27.42 25.63
N PHE A 87 -4.54 27.94 26.10
CA PHE A 87 -4.16 27.84 27.51
C PHE A 87 -4.27 29.15 28.28
N CYS A 88 -4.39 30.31 27.60
CA CYS A 88 -4.39 31.67 28.21
C CYS A 88 -3.24 31.93 29.21
N ASN A 89 -2.31 30.99 29.35
CA ASN A 89 -1.24 30.95 30.33
C ASN A 89 0.10 31.15 29.64
N ILE A 90 1.06 31.65 30.41
CA ILE A 90 2.44 31.81 29.95
C ILE A 90 3.12 30.44 30.04
N LEU A 91 3.45 29.87 28.88
CA LEU A 91 4.11 28.57 28.76
C LEU A 91 5.63 28.67 29.00
N ALA A 92 6.22 29.80 28.59
CA ALA A 92 7.61 30.11 28.84
C ALA A 92 7.86 31.61 28.77
N GLN A 93 8.92 32.09 29.43
CA GLN A 93 9.38 33.46 29.31
C GLN A 93 10.89 33.57 29.52
N CYS A 94 11.51 34.54 28.84
CA CYS A 94 12.94 34.81 28.90
C CYS A 94 13.21 36.30 29.03
N ASN A 95 14.20 36.66 29.85
CA ASN A 95 14.75 38.00 29.91
C ASN A 95 16.30 37.94 29.91
N LYS A 96 16.95 39.09 30.03
CA LYS A 96 18.42 39.18 30.00
C LYS A 96 19.14 38.34 31.05
N THR A 97 18.51 38.02 32.19
CA THR A 97 19.16 37.31 33.30
C THR A 97 18.79 35.85 33.41
N LYS A 98 17.57 35.46 33.00
CA LYS A 98 17.09 34.08 33.12
C LYS A 98 15.95 33.77 32.16
N CYS A 99 15.73 32.48 31.97
CA CYS A 99 14.53 31.94 31.36
C CYS A 99 13.78 31.04 32.34
N TRP A 100 12.48 30.87 32.09
CA TRP A 100 11.60 29.96 32.81
C TRP A 100 10.61 29.33 31.82
N SER A 101 10.24 28.07 32.05
CA SER A 101 9.22 27.36 31.28
C SER A 101 8.36 26.47 32.16
N GLU A 102 7.13 26.23 31.72
CA GLU A 102 6.20 25.28 32.28
C GLU A 102 6.59 23.84 31.92
N LYS A 103 6.10 22.84 32.68
CA LYS A 103 6.37 21.43 32.40
C LYS A 103 5.89 21.07 30.99
N GLY A 104 6.76 20.41 30.22
CA GLY A 104 6.49 20.06 28.81
C GLY A 104 7.05 21.08 27.82
N TYR A 105 7.55 22.21 28.31
CA TYR A 105 8.12 23.28 27.50
C TYR A 105 9.54 23.62 27.95
N GLU A 106 10.39 24.02 27.00
CA GLU A 106 11.77 24.41 27.23
C GLU A 106 12.14 25.62 26.37
N VAL A 107 12.96 26.50 26.93
CA VAL A 107 13.52 27.67 26.25
C VAL A 107 15.00 27.79 26.63
N SER A 108 15.86 28.09 25.66
CA SER A 108 17.30 28.23 25.90
C SER A 108 17.69 29.68 26.13
N HIS A 109 18.21 29.98 27.32
CA HIS A 109 18.71 31.32 27.64
C HIS A 109 19.87 31.75 26.72
N ASP A 110 20.78 30.82 26.39
CA ASP A 110 21.88 31.08 25.47
C ASP A 110 21.41 31.43 24.05
N GLN A 111 20.35 30.79 23.56
CA GLN A 111 19.78 31.12 22.25
C GLN A 111 19.04 32.46 22.30
N TYR A 112 18.30 32.72 23.37
CA TYR A 112 17.63 34.00 23.59
C TYR A 112 18.62 35.17 23.57
N LEU A 113 19.75 35.08 24.28
CA LEU A 113 20.80 36.10 24.29
C LEU A 113 21.44 36.33 22.91
N LYS A 114 21.38 35.34 22.01
CA LYS A 114 21.84 35.44 20.62
C LYS A 114 20.77 36.01 19.68
N GLY A 115 19.63 36.49 20.22
CA GLY A 115 18.51 36.95 19.41
C GLY A 115 17.86 35.81 18.64
N LYS A 116 17.81 34.61 19.21
CA LYS A 116 17.09 33.46 18.63
C LYS A 116 16.00 33.01 19.58
N LEU A 117 14.76 33.25 19.16
CA LEU A 117 13.57 32.89 19.90
C LEU A 117 13.17 31.48 19.50
N PHE A 118 13.31 30.55 20.44
CA PHE A 118 12.95 29.15 20.27
C PHE A 118 12.13 28.68 21.45
N LEU A 119 10.94 28.16 21.17
CA LEU A 119 10.17 27.39 22.13
C LEU A 119 10.25 25.91 21.74
N THR A 120 10.64 25.09 22.71
CA THR A 120 10.69 23.66 22.59
C THR A 120 9.57 22.98 23.35
N ILE A 121 8.86 22.07 22.69
CA ILE A 121 7.84 21.22 23.29
C ILE A 121 8.44 19.82 23.42
N THR A 122 8.60 19.33 24.65
CA THR A 122 9.37 18.11 24.94
C THR A 122 8.59 16.83 24.61
N ALA A 123 7.26 16.91 24.65
CA ALA A 123 6.35 15.85 24.28
C ALA A 123 5.17 16.47 23.52
N VAL A 124 5.01 16.13 22.25
CA VAL A 124 3.93 16.64 21.39
C VAL A 124 2.87 15.57 21.22
N ASP A 125 1.65 15.89 21.60
CA ASP A 125 0.42 15.17 21.28
C ASP A 125 -0.64 16.15 20.74
N TYR A 126 -1.80 15.64 20.33
CA TYR A 126 -2.88 16.45 19.78
C TYR A 126 -3.47 17.48 20.78
N SER A 127 -3.19 17.39 22.08
CA SER A 127 -3.56 18.45 23.03
C SER A 127 -2.66 19.68 22.91
N ASN A 128 -1.43 19.51 22.39
CA ASN A 128 -0.50 20.62 22.15
C ASN A 128 -0.82 21.39 20.87
N ARG A 129 -1.72 20.92 20.00
CA ARG A 129 -2.10 21.68 18.80
C ARG A 129 -2.73 23.01 19.22
N ALA A 130 -2.15 24.10 18.76
CA ALA A 130 -2.61 25.44 19.08
C ALA A 130 -1.95 26.46 18.16
N LEU A 131 -2.46 27.69 18.23
CA LEU A 131 -1.69 28.86 17.87
C LEU A 131 -0.80 29.25 19.05
N TYR A 132 0.50 29.29 18.83
CA TYR A 132 1.50 29.75 19.78
C TYR A 132 1.94 31.16 19.40
N THR A 133 1.84 32.08 20.34
CA THR A 133 2.23 33.47 20.14
C THR A 133 3.47 33.76 20.97
N CYS A 134 4.45 34.42 20.37
CA CYS A 134 5.59 34.99 21.08
C CYS A 134 5.43 36.50 21.13
N VAL A 135 5.40 37.06 22.34
CA VAL A 135 5.32 38.50 22.58
C VAL A 135 6.62 38.95 23.22
N CYS A 136 7.28 39.93 22.63
CA CYS A 136 8.54 40.50 23.13
C CYS A 136 8.37 41.99 23.41
N ASP A 137 8.65 42.41 24.64
CA ASP A 137 8.51 43.79 25.12
C ASP A 137 7.12 44.41 24.83
N GLY A 138 6.09 43.56 24.85
CA GLY A 138 4.70 43.96 24.59
C GLY A 138 4.31 44.00 23.11
N VAL A 139 5.21 43.60 22.20
CA VAL A 139 4.99 43.53 20.75
C VAL A 139 4.93 42.07 20.32
N ASP A 140 3.92 41.72 19.51
CA ASP A 140 3.80 40.39 18.92
C ASP A 140 4.97 40.16 17.93
N ALA A 141 5.88 39.25 18.29
CA ALA A 141 7.05 38.93 17.50
C ALA A 141 6.71 37.92 16.39
N CYS A 142 5.83 36.97 16.69
CA CYS A 142 5.39 35.94 15.75
C CYS A 142 4.17 35.18 16.27
N ASP A 143 3.45 34.58 15.33
CA ASP A 143 2.45 33.57 15.57
C ASP A 143 2.82 32.29 14.82
N VAL A 144 2.78 31.16 15.52
CA VAL A 144 3.11 29.85 14.94
C VAL A 144 2.00 28.85 15.23
N ARG A 145 1.40 28.30 14.17
CA ARG A 145 0.40 27.23 14.28
C ARG A 145 1.11 25.89 14.30
N LEU A 146 0.95 25.14 15.40
CA LEU A 146 1.40 23.75 15.47
C LEU A 146 0.33 22.86 14.82
N ILE A 147 0.69 22.23 13.71
CA ILE A 147 -0.15 21.24 13.00
C ILE A 147 0.46 19.86 13.25
N ILE A 148 -0.36 18.94 13.70
CA ILE A 148 0.04 17.54 13.88
C ILE A 148 -0.59 16.74 12.74
N GLU A 149 0.25 16.03 12.01
CA GLU A 149 -0.19 15.27 10.86
C GLU A 149 -1.23 14.20 11.22
N THR A 150 -2.14 13.96 10.29
CA THR A 150 -3.14 12.90 10.39
C THR A 150 -2.45 11.54 10.31
N LEU A 151 -2.71 10.66 11.27
CA LEU A 151 -2.21 9.29 11.25
C LEU A 151 -2.91 8.49 10.15
N ALA A 152 -2.20 7.59 9.48
CA ALA A 152 -2.75 6.71 8.47
C ALA A 152 -2.38 5.25 8.74
N SER A 153 -3.38 4.37 8.80
CA SER A 153 -3.22 2.94 9.02
C SER A 153 -3.96 2.16 7.96
N SER A 154 -3.36 1.08 7.46
CA SER A 154 -4.00 0.17 6.50
C SER A 154 -4.13 -1.21 7.14
N LEU A 155 -5.34 -1.73 7.16
CA LEU A 155 -5.70 -2.98 7.83
C LEU A 155 -6.33 -3.95 6.84
N GLN A 156 -5.94 -5.22 6.92
CA GLN A 156 -6.57 -6.32 6.19
C GLN A 156 -7.15 -7.29 7.22
N LEU A 157 -8.47 -7.48 7.19
CA LEU A 157 -9.18 -8.35 8.13
C LEU A 157 -9.98 -9.42 7.39
N ASN A 158 -10.22 -10.54 8.04
CA ASN A 158 -11.16 -11.55 7.57
C ASN A 158 -12.58 -11.24 8.08
N PRO A 159 -13.64 -11.67 7.36
CA PRO A 159 -15.00 -11.58 7.86
C PRO A 159 -15.15 -12.23 9.24
N GLY A 160 -15.82 -11.53 10.16
CA GLY A 160 -16.00 -11.94 11.55
C GLY A 160 -14.94 -11.41 12.52
N GLU A 161 -13.82 -10.88 12.04
CA GLU A 161 -12.82 -10.24 12.90
C GLU A 161 -13.31 -8.87 13.41
N ALA A 162 -12.53 -8.24 14.29
CA ALA A 162 -12.86 -6.94 14.86
C ALA A 162 -11.89 -5.86 14.36
N LEU A 163 -12.44 -4.75 13.86
CA LEU A 163 -11.68 -3.53 13.61
C LEU A 163 -11.52 -2.78 14.93
N VAL A 164 -10.28 -2.56 15.35
CA VAL A 164 -9.93 -1.74 16.51
C VAL A 164 -9.35 -0.41 16.01
N MET A 165 -9.96 0.70 16.41
CA MET A 165 -9.52 2.05 16.08
C MET A 165 -9.15 2.79 17.36
N ASP A 166 -7.91 3.25 17.42
CA ASP A 166 -7.37 4.04 18.52
C ASP A 166 -7.92 5.49 18.46
N LEU A 167 -8.24 6.04 19.63
CA LEU A 167 -8.59 7.45 19.82
C LEU A 167 -7.38 8.18 20.39
N PRO A 168 -6.62 8.93 19.57
CA PRO A 168 -5.40 9.58 20.03
C PRO A 168 -5.68 10.80 20.91
N ILE A 169 -6.96 11.14 21.15
CA ILE A 169 -7.38 12.26 21.99
C ILE A 169 -8.51 11.88 22.96
N PRO A 170 -8.55 12.49 24.16
CA PRO A 170 -9.66 12.33 25.11
C PRO A 170 -10.90 13.16 24.76
N GLU A 171 -10.78 14.19 23.94
CA GLU A 171 -11.89 15.04 23.52
C GLU A 171 -12.94 14.27 22.68
N PRO A 172 -14.19 14.78 22.61
CA PRO A 172 -15.21 14.18 21.76
C PRO A 172 -14.81 14.12 20.28
N VAL A 173 -14.96 12.95 19.68
CA VAL A 173 -14.66 12.69 18.26
C VAL A 173 -15.86 12.14 17.52
N GLU A 174 -15.80 12.22 16.20
CA GLU A 174 -16.75 11.61 15.27
C GLU A 174 -16.02 10.55 14.45
N VAL A 175 -16.67 9.41 14.23
CA VAL A 175 -16.19 8.38 13.31
C VAL A 175 -16.93 8.55 12.00
N MET A 176 -16.19 8.91 10.97
CA MET A 176 -16.66 9.04 9.59
C MET A 176 -16.37 7.75 8.84
N TYR A 177 -17.31 7.27 8.03
CA TYR A 177 -17.12 6.12 7.16
C TYR A 177 -17.36 6.49 5.70
N LYS A 178 -16.45 6.03 4.85
CA LYS A 178 -16.57 6.12 3.40
C LYS A 178 -16.36 4.73 2.79
N ALA A 179 -17.41 4.18 2.19
CA ALA A 179 -17.31 2.93 1.46
C ALA A 179 -16.32 3.05 0.29
N ARG A 180 -15.61 1.97 0.00
CA ARG A 180 -14.53 1.93 -1.01
C ARG A 180 -14.95 2.48 -2.39
N ASP A 181 -16.15 2.14 -2.82
CA ASP A 181 -16.68 2.49 -4.16
C ASP A 181 -17.66 3.68 -4.12
N SER A 182 -17.70 4.43 -3.01
CA SER A 182 -18.59 5.57 -2.86
C SER A 182 -18.10 6.78 -3.66
N ALA A 183 -19.03 7.43 -4.37
CA ALA A 183 -18.80 8.73 -4.99
C ALA A 183 -18.78 9.89 -3.97
N ASP A 184 -19.20 9.65 -2.73
CA ASP A 184 -19.14 10.64 -1.66
C ASP A 184 -17.68 10.91 -1.27
N LEU A 185 -17.26 12.16 -1.40
CA LEU A 185 -15.90 12.58 -1.09
C LEU A 185 -15.61 12.53 0.41
N TYR A 186 -16.60 12.86 1.26
CA TYR A 186 -16.40 13.12 2.68
C TYR A 186 -16.85 11.96 3.58
N GLY A 187 -17.70 11.07 3.06
CA GLY A 187 -18.27 9.96 3.83
C GLY A 187 -19.35 10.42 4.81
N ALA A 188 -19.93 9.46 5.53
CA ALA A 188 -21.01 9.69 6.49
C ALA A 188 -20.54 9.48 7.93
N GLN A 189 -21.02 10.32 8.85
CA GLN A 189 -20.80 10.12 10.28
C GLN A 189 -21.57 8.89 10.76
N ILE A 190 -20.86 7.85 11.19
CA ILE A 190 -21.46 6.60 11.68
C ILE A 190 -21.53 6.53 13.20
N CYS A 191 -20.62 7.21 13.91
CA CYS A 191 -20.63 7.26 15.37
C CYS A 191 -20.16 8.62 15.90
N THR A 192 -20.69 9.00 17.06
CA THR A 192 -20.20 10.08 17.92
C THR A 192 -19.67 9.47 19.20
N VAL A 193 -18.46 9.84 19.59
CA VAL A 193 -17.75 9.22 20.69
C VAL A 193 -17.33 10.30 21.67
N THR A 194 -17.59 10.05 22.94
CA THR A 194 -17.07 10.81 24.06
C THR A 194 -16.22 9.89 24.93
N GLN A 195 -15.52 10.43 25.91
CA GLN A 195 -14.72 9.64 26.84
C GLN A 195 -15.51 8.51 27.55
N ARG A 196 -16.84 8.64 27.67
CA ARG A 196 -17.69 7.70 28.45
C ARG A 196 -18.72 6.96 27.63
N SER A 197 -18.98 7.36 26.39
CA SER A 197 -20.07 6.79 25.61
C SER A 197 -19.79 6.85 24.12
N ILE A 198 -20.40 5.91 23.40
CA ILE A 198 -20.44 5.86 21.95
C ILE A 198 -21.91 5.83 21.53
N HIS A 199 -22.27 6.66 20.57
CA HIS A 199 -23.59 6.68 19.96
C HIS A 199 -23.44 6.52 18.46
N CYS A 200 -23.96 5.43 17.91
CA CYS A 200 -23.81 5.10 16.50
C CYS A 200 -25.15 5.06 15.77
N GLN A 201 -25.09 5.10 14.44
CA GLN A 201 -26.24 4.79 13.61
C GLN A 201 -26.74 3.36 13.87
N PRO A 202 -28.03 3.05 13.57
CA PRO A 202 -28.64 1.76 13.90
C PRO A 202 -27.86 0.55 13.37
N GLU A 203 -27.28 0.66 12.17
CA GLU A 203 -26.48 -0.38 11.54
C GLU A 203 -25.25 -0.79 12.37
N TYR A 204 -24.62 0.16 13.07
CA TYR A 204 -23.39 -0.07 13.83
C TYR A 204 -23.64 -0.24 15.34
N THR A 205 -24.82 0.14 15.84
CA THR A 205 -25.12 0.22 17.29
C THR A 205 -24.89 -1.09 18.05
N HIS A 206 -25.13 -2.24 17.41
CA HIS A 206 -25.01 -3.56 18.04
C HIS A 206 -23.59 -4.15 17.95
N ARG A 207 -22.75 -3.63 17.05
CA ARG A 207 -21.40 -4.16 16.76
C ARG A 207 -20.28 -3.23 17.23
N ALA A 208 -20.56 -1.94 17.40
CA ALA A 208 -19.62 -0.95 17.91
C ALA A 208 -19.59 -0.95 19.44
N SER A 209 -18.40 -0.85 20.01
CA SER A 209 -18.19 -0.72 21.45
C SER A 209 -17.00 0.19 21.75
N LEU A 210 -17.06 0.87 22.90
CA LEU A 210 -16.00 1.75 23.38
C LEU A 210 -15.29 1.08 24.55
N SER A 211 -13.98 0.88 24.41
CA SER A 211 -13.06 0.51 25.47
C SER A 211 -11.92 1.51 25.44
N TYR A 212 -12.16 2.70 26.02
CA TYR A 212 -11.26 3.85 25.89
C TYR A 212 -9.80 3.46 26.24
N PRO A 213 -8.82 3.81 25.39
CA PRO A 213 -8.90 4.75 24.26
C PRO A 213 -9.36 4.16 22.92
N ASN A 214 -9.92 2.96 22.87
CA ASN A 214 -10.17 2.27 21.60
C ASN A 214 -11.67 2.11 21.30
N ILE A 215 -12.03 2.23 20.02
CA ILE A 215 -13.34 1.83 19.49
C ILE A 215 -13.16 0.49 18.79
N THR A 216 -14.05 -0.45 19.07
CA THR A 216 -14.07 -1.75 18.41
C THR A 216 -15.35 -1.93 17.62
N LEU A 217 -15.23 -2.17 16.32
CA LEU A 217 -16.32 -2.64 15.45
C LEU A 217 -16.17 -4.15 15.24
N ARG A 218 -17.04 -4.93 15.88
CA ARG A 218 -17.03 -6.40 15.85
C ARG A 218 -17.65 -6.95 14.57
N ASP A 219 -17.38 -8.22 14.30
CA ASP A 219 -18.02 -9.02 13.26
C ASP A 219 -17.95 -8.37 11.86
N VAL A 220 -16.78 -7.80 11.51
CA VAL A 220 -16.60 -7.07 10.23
C VAL A 220 -17.01 -7.94 9.04
N ASN A 221 -17.62 -7.34 8.04
CA ASN A 221 -18.08 -8.04 6.84
C ASN A 221 -17.54 -7.35 5.57
N MET A 222 -17.86 -7.91 4.41
CA MET A 222 -17.34 -7.38 3.14
C MET A 222 -17.77 -5.92 2.87
N THR A 223 -18.97 -5.52 3.31
CA THR A 223 -19.51 -4.17 3.10
C THR A 223 -18.89 -3.12 4.03
N ASP A 224 -18.17 -3.55 5.07
CA ASP A 224 -17.39 -2.69 5.96
C ASP A 224 -16.04 -2.27 5.34
N SER A 225 -15.67 -2.77 4.16
CA SER A 225 -14.45 -2.34 3.47
C SER A 225 -14.55 -0.88 3.03
N GLY A 226 -13.59 -0.06 3.45
CA GLY A 226 -13.60 1.36 3.16
C GLY A 226 -12.61 2.15 4.01
N ILE A 227 -12.87 3.44 4.13
CA ILE A 227 -12.06 4.38 4.91
C ILE A 227 -12.86 4.81 6.13
N TYR A 228 -12.29 4.60 7.31
CA TYR A 228 -12.79 5.12 8.57
C TYR A 228 -11.89 6.27 9.02
N SER A 229 -12.47 7.43 9.26
CA SER A 229 -11.73 8.61 9.71
C SER A 229 -12.21 9.02 11.10
N ILE A 230 -11.29 9.10 12.05
CA ILE A 230 -11.52 9.70 13.35
C ILE A 230 -11.34 11.21 13.18
N ARG A 231 -12.41 11.97 13.39
CA ARG A 231 -12.44 13.43 13.29
C ARG A 231 -12.62 14.02 14.67
N ASP A 232 -11.74 14.93 15.04
CA ASP A 232 -11.97 15.76 16.21
C ASP A 232 -13.10 16.74 15.94
N ARG A 233 -14.13 16.68 16.79
CA ARG A 233 -15.31 17.52 16.65
C ARG A 233 -15.06 18.97 17.00
N LYS A 234 -14.13 19.24 17.93
CA LYS A 234 -13.88 20.61 18.41
C LYS A 234 -13.12 21.44 17.37
N ASN A 235 -12.09 20.86 16.76
CA ASN A 235 -11.26 21.55 15.78
C ASN A 235 -11.60 21.20 14.33
N GLU A 236 -12.57 20.31 14.12
CA GLU A 236 -13.04 19.90 12.79
C GLU A 236 -11.97 19.21 11.92
N GLU A 237 -10.91 18.67 12.53
CA GLU A 237 -9.74 18.07 11.87
C GLU A 237 -9.78 16.54 11.93
N VAL A 238 -9.29 15.87 10.88
CA VAL A 238 -9.11 14.41 10.88
C VAL A 238 -7.79 14.06 11.55
N ILE A 239 -7.84 13.24 12.59
CA ILE A 239 -6.66 12.88 13.40
C ILE A 239 -6.13 11.48 13.07
N HIS A 240 -6.99 10.56 12.62
CA HIS A 240 -6.55 9.22 12.21
C HIS A 240 -7.45 8.66 11.10
N ILE A 241 -6.83 8.12 10.06
CA ILE A 241 -7.47 7.44 8.94
C ILE A 241 -7.11 5.95 8.96
N TYR A 242 -8.13 5.09 8.94
CA TYR A 242 -8.02 3.65 8.81
C TYR A 242 -8.55 3.23 7.44
N THR A 243 -7.69 2.68 6.60
CA THR A 243 -8.10 2.04 5.34
C THR A 243 -8.30 0.56 5.60
N LEU A 244 -9.56 0.12 5.70
CA LEU A 244 -9.94 -1.26 5.94
C LEU A 244 -10.21 -1.98 4.61
N THR A 245 -9.55 -3.12 4.41
CA THR A 245 -9.89 -4.09 3.39
C THR A 245 -10.31 -5.39 4.05
N VAL A 246 -11.56 -5.83 3.83
CA VAL A 246 -12.02 -7.14 4.29
C VAL A 246 -11.80 -8.17 3.18
N ASN A 247 -11.11 -9.26 3.52
CA ASN A 247 -10.76 -10.31 2.57
C ASN A 247 -12.02 -11.03 2.09
N VAL A 248 -12.14 -11.22 0.78
CA VAL A 248 -13.12 -12.16 0.22
C VAL A 248 -12.65 -13.53 0.65
N VAL A 249 -13.32 -14.12 1.65
CA VAL A 249 -13.22 -15.56 1.86
C VAL A 249 -13.79 -16.16 0.59
N LYS A 250 -12.91 -16.57 -0.32
CA LYS A 250 -13.26 -17.61 -1.27
C LYS A 250 -13.63 -18.77 -0.39
N LEU A 251 -14.94 -18.91 -0.13
CA LEU A 251 -15.51 -20.17 0.26
C LEU A 251 -14.91 -21.15 -0.74
N GLU A 252 -14.00 -21.98 -0.27
CA GLU A 252 -13.52 -23.16 -0.98
C GLU A 252 -14.71 -24.13 -1.08
N THR A 253 -15.77 -23.68 -1.74
CA THR A 253 -16.88 -24.45 -2.26
C THR A 253 -16.63 -24.70 -3.75
N GLU A 254 -15.38 -24.68 -4.19
CA GLU A 254 -14.96 -25.74 -5.08
C GLU A 254 -14.54 -26.88 -4.15
N LYS A 255 -15.51 -27.77 -3.89
CA LYS A 255 -15.19 -29.19 -3.72
C LYS A 255 -14.06 -29.47 -4.70
N GLU A 256 -12.84 -29.72 -4.21
CA GLU A 256 -11.93 -30.52 -5.01
C GLU A 256 -12.77 -31.71 -5.49
N PRO A 257 -12.92 -31.93 -6.80
CA PRO A 257 -13.60 -33.12 -7.29
C PRO A 257 -12.76 -34.27 -6.77
N GLY A 258 -13.18 -34.82 -5.63
CA GLY A 258 -12.47 -35.82 -4.87
C GLY A 258 -11.99 -36.89 -5.83
N SER A 259 -10.71 -36.79 -6.15
CA SER A 259 -9.94 -37.76 -6.89
C SER A 259 -10.71 -38.43 -8.03
N LEU A 260 -10.89 -37.77 -9.18
CA LEU A 260 -11.22 -38.46 -10.45
C LEU A 260 -10.12 -39.45 -10.91
N TRP A 261 -9.07 -39.65 -10.12
CA TRP A 261 -7.98 -40.58 -10.37
C TRP A 261 -8.46 -42.03 -10.56
N TRP A 262 -9.54 -42.45 -9.90
CA TRP A 262 -10.13 -43.77 -10.13
C TRP A 262 -10.73 -43.91 -11.53
N ILE A 263 -11.21 -42.83 -12.17
CA ILE A 263 -11.64 -42.88 -13.58
C ILE A 263 -10.42 -43.12 -14.48
N GLY A 264 -9.28 -42.49 -14.20
CA GLY A 264 -8.02 -42.78 -14.87
C GLY A 264 -7.61 -44.25 -14.74
N VAL A 265 -7.71 -44.82 -13.54
CA VAL A 265 -7.40 -46.24 -13.26
C VAL A 265 -8.35 -47.18 -14.01
N ILE A 266 -9.65 -46.89 -14.05
CA ILE A 266 -10.63 -47.68 -14.79
C ILE A 266 -10.36 -47.64 -16.31
N VAL A 267 -10.05 -46.47 -16.87
CA VAL A 267 -9.73 -46.33 -18.29
C VAL A 267 -8.46 -47.10 -18.65
N VAL A 268 -7.42 -47.05 -17.80
CA VAL A 268 -6.18 -47.82 -18.01
C VAL A 268 -6.44 -49.32 -17.92
N LEU A 269 -7.24 -49.78 -16.95
CA LEU A 269 -7.63 -51.19 -16.85
C LEU A 269 -8.39 -51.68 -18.09
N LEU A 270 -9.33 -50.87 -18.61
CA LEU A 270 -10.08 -51.20 -19.83
C LEU A 270 -9.17 -51.24 -21.08
N LEU A 271 -8.17 -50.35 -21.16
CA LEU A 271 -7.19 -50.40 -22.24
C LEU A 271 -6.32 -51.66 -22.17
N ILE A 272 -5.89 -52.06 -20.97
CA ILE A 272 -5.09 -53.28 -20.77
C ILE A 272 -5.91 -54.52 -21.14
N THR A 273 -7.16 -54.63 -20.71
CA THR A 273 -8.01 -55.78 -21.07
C THR A 273 -8.25 -55.83 -22.58
N PHE A 274 -8.49 -54.69 -23.23
CA PHE A 274 -8.62 -54.62 -24.68
C PHE A 274 -7.35 -55.07 -25.39
N ILE A 275 -6.17 -54.63 -24.94
CA ILE A 275 -4.88 -55.06 -25.51
C ILE A 275 -4.69 -56.58 -25.33
N ILE A 276 -5.02 -57.14 -24.17
CA ILE A 276 -4.93 -58.60 -23.93
C ILE A 276 -5.86 -59.35 -24.88
N VAL A 277 -7.11 -58.90 -25.06
CA VAL A 277 -8.06 -59.51 -25.99
C VAL A 277 -7.51 -59.44 -27.42
N VAL A 278 -6.98 -58.30 -27.85
CA VAL A 278 -6.34 -58.16 -29.18
C VAL A 278 -5.16 -59.11 -29.31
N ILE A 279 -4.29 -59.24 -28.31
CA ILE A 279 -3.16 -60.18 -28.34
C ILE A 279 -3.65 -61.64 -28.43
N VAL A 280 -4.69 -62.02 -27.69
CA VAL A 280 -5.25 -63.38 -27.73
C VAL A 280 -5.88 -63.66 -29.09
N VAL A 281 -6.67 -62.74 -29.61
CA VAL A 281 -7.27 -62.84 -30.95
C VAL A 281 -6.18 -62.90 -32.01
N MET A 282 -5.17 -62.04 -31.94
CA MET A 282 -4.04 -62.04 -32.86
C MET A 282 -3.22 -63.33 -32.75
N ASN A 283 -2.99 -63.87 -31.55
CA ASN A 283 -2.34 -65.18 -31.38
C ASN A 283 -3.21 -66.31 -31.93
N HIS A 284 -4.53 -66.25 -31.75
CA HIS A 284 -5.45 -67.24 -32.29
C HIS A 284 -5.52 -67.15 -33.83
N LEU A 285 -5.50 -65.95 -34.39
CA LEU A 285 -5.41 -65.71 -35.83
C LEU A 285 -4.04 -66.12 -36.37
N VAL A 286 -2.95 -65.86 -35.67
CA VAL A 286 -1.60 -66.33 -36.04
C VAL A 286 -1.51 -67.85 -35.92
N GLN A 287 -2.18 -68.48 -34.95
CA GLN A 287 -2.29 -69.94 -34.86
C GLN A 287 -3.10 -70.51 -36.02
N ARG A 288 -4.23 -69.88 -36.39
CA ARG A 288 -4.97 -70.24 -37.60
C ARG A 288 -4.14 -70.05 -38.86
N LEU A 289 -3.48 -68.90 -38.99
CA LEU A 289 -2.61 -68.58 -40.10
C LEU A 289 -1.36 -69.47 -40.11
N LYS A 290 -0.88 -69.98 -38.97
CA LYS A 290 0.21 -70.98 -38.93
C LYS A 290 -0.27 -72.36 -39.35
N LYS A 291 -1.53 -72.73 -39.05
CA LYS A 291 -2.15 -73.95 -39.58
C LYS A 291 -2.36 -73.85 -41.07
N GLU A 292 -2.94 -72.74 -41.53
CA GLU A 292 -3.12 -72.45 -42.96
C GLU A 292 -1.78 -72.26 -43.67
N LYS A 293 -0.77 -71.65 -43.03
CA LYS A 293 0.58 -71.49 -43.58
C LYS A 293 1.35 -72.81 -43.58
N ALA A 294 1.16 -73.76 -42.67
CA ALA A 294 1.76 -75.08 -42.82
C ALA A 294 1.22 -75.83 -44.05
N GLU A 295 -0.06 -75.63 -44.35
CA GLU A 295 -0.73 -76.14 -45.57
C GLU A 295 -0.31 -75.33 -46.83
N LEU A 296 -0.09 -74.03 -46.67
CA LEU A 296 0.31 -73.11 -47.73
C LEU A 296 1.82 -73.11 -48.00
N GLU A 297 2.68 -73.49 -47.04
CA GLU A 297 4.15 -73.56 -47.13
C GLU A 297 4.60 -74.90 -47.74
N GLU A 298 3.69 -75.88 -47.83
CA GLU A 298 3.79 -77.01 -48.77
C GLU A 298 3.47 -76.56 -50.21
N THR A 299 2.60 -75.55 -50.40
CA THR A 299 2.26 -74.99 -51.74
C THR A 299 3.14 -73.81 -52.18
N ILE A 300 3.83 -73.13 -51.26
CA ILE A 300 4.68 -71.93 -51.50
C ILE A 300 6.18 -72.26 -51.50
N LYS A 301 6.58 -73.54 -51.39
CA LYS A 301 7.86 -73.98 -51.99
C LYS A 301 7.82 -73.98 -53.53
N LEU A 302 6.65 -73.76 -54.14
CA LEU A 302 6.47 -73.80 -55.58
C LEU A 302 6.38 -72.45 -56.28
N ASN A 303 6.33 -71.31 -55.58
CA ASN A 303 6.39 -70.01 -56.26
C ASN A 303 6.89 -68.91 -55.34
N GLY A 304 8.05 -68.37 -55.71
CA GLY A 304 8.78 -67.37 -54.97
C GLY A 304 8.17 -65.97 -54.97
N SER A 305 8.59 -65.25 -53.93
CA SER A 305 9.14 -63.88 -53.92
C SER A 305 8.41 -62.75 -54.64
N VAL A 306 8.34 -61.60 -53.94
CA VAL A 306 8.42 -60.18 -54.41
C VAL A 306 7.63 -59.34 -53.38
N THR A 307 8.29 -58.63 -52.45
CA THR A 307 8.54 -57.14 -52.40
C THR A 307 7.26 -56.32 -52.59
N GLU A 308 6.99 -55.15 -52.00
CA GLU A 308 7.70 -53.99 -51.44
C GLU A 308 6.57 -53.10 -50.85
N LEU A 309 6.71 -52.07 -50.00
CA LEU A 309 7.06 -50.68 -50.32
C LEU A 309 6.33 -49.78 -49.28
N ARG A 310 6.93 -48.63 -48.94
CA ARG A 310 6.36 -47.27 -49.12
C ARG A 310 6.59 -46.28 -47.96
N SER A 311 7.47 -45.33 -48.27
CA SER A 311 7.64 -43.98 -47.73
C SER A 311 6.45 -43.05 -48.00
N ARG A 312 6.27 -41.97 -47.19
CA ARG A 312 6.47 -40.54 -47.58
C ARG A 312 5.98 -39.59 -46.47
N GLN A 313 6.85 -38.71 -45.97
CA GLN A 313 6.51 -37.59 -45.08
C GLN A 313 7.40 -36.38 -45.39
N ARG A 314 6.78 -35.21 -45.59
CA ARG A 314 7.21 -33.82 -45.25
C ARG A 314 6.76 -32.77 -46.27
N SER A 315 6.07 -31.73 -45.78
CA SER A 315 6.51 -30.33 -45.80
C SER A 315 5.66 -29.49 -44.84
N PHE A 316 6.30 -28.83 -43.86
CA PHE A 316 5.72 -27.81 -42.96
C PHE A 316 6.92 -27.03 -42.41
N SER A 317 7.21 -25.82 -42.91
CA SER A 317 8.48 -25.13 -42.57
C SER A 317 8.41 -23.59 -42.48
N ASP A 318 7.25 -22.93 -42.60
CA ASP A 318 7.24 -21.45 -42.71
C ASP A 318 6.51 -20.66 -41.60
N ALA A 319 5.96 -21.31 -40.57
CA ALA A 319 5.24 -20.61 -39.47
C ALA A 319 6.16 -19.99 -38.39
N GLY A 320 7.47 -20.24 -38.43
CA GLY A 320 8.41 -19.90 -37.35
C GLY A 320 8.69 -18.40 -37.10
N PRO A 321 8.84 -17.53 -38.13
CA PRO A 321 9.24 -16.14 -37.92
C PRO A 321 8.15 -15.26 -37.29
N LEU A 322 6.89 -15.54 -37.58
CA LEU A 322 5.75 -14.76 -37.12
C LEU A 322 5.45 -15.01 -35.64
N LEU A 323 5.45 -16.28 -35.23
CA LEU A 323 5.25 -16.67 -33.84
C LEU A 323 6.27 -16.01 -32.91
N ARG A 324 7.50 -15.80 -33.41
CA ARG A 324 8.56 -15.08 -32.68
C ARG A 324 8.18 -13.62 -32.41
N LYS A 325 7.64 -12.90 -33.40
CA LYS A 325 7.21 -11.50 -33.24
C LYS A 325 6.03 -11.35 -32.26
N MET A 326 5.08 -12.29 -32.31
CA MET A 326 3.95 -12.31 -31.35
C MET A 326 4.45 -12.52 -29.91
N LEU A 327 5.40 -13.45 -29.73
CA LEU A 327 5.98 -13.75 -28.42
C LEU A 327 6.81 -12.58 -27.87
N GLU A 328 7.52 -11.84 -28.73
CA GLU A 328 8.24 -10.63 -28.32
C GLU A 328 7.30 -9.54 -27.81
N MET A 329 6.18 -9.30 -28.49
CA MET A 329 5.18 -8.33 -28.06
C MET A 329 4.54 -8.74 -26.71
N GLU A 330 4.20 -10.02 -26.55
CA GLU A 330 3.65 -10.54 -25.29
C GLU A 330 4.63 -10.33 -24.12
N LYS A 331 5.93 -10.56 -24.35
CA LYS A 331 6.97 -10.29 -23.34
C LYS A 331 7.04 -8.81 -22.95
N LEU A 332 6.88 -7.89 -23.90
CA LEU A 332 6.88 -6.45 -23.61
C LEU A 332 5.66 -6.05 -22.79
N ILE A 333 4.47 -6.51 -23.17
CA ILE A 333 3.23 -6.24 -22.43
C ILE A 333 3.35 -6.75 -20.99
N GLN A 334 3.90 -7.94 -20.78
CA GLN A 334 4.11 -8.51 -19.44
C GLN A 334 5.17 -7.75 -18.64
N LEU A 335 6.27 -7.32 -19.27
CA LEU A 335 7.36 -6.63 -18.61
C LEU A 335 6.94 -5.27 -18.04
N TYR A 336 6.05 -4.55 -18.75
CA TYR A 336 5.66 -3.19 -18.40
C TYR A 336 4.27 -3.07 -17.77
N LYS A 337 3.65 -4.21 -17.40
CA LYS A 337 2.34 -4.23 -16.76
C LYS A 337 2.42 -3.57 -15.36
N PRO A 338 1.53 -2.62 -15.02
CA PRO A 338 1.63 -1.84 -13.77
C PRO A 338 1.50 -2.69 -12.49
N GLU A 339 0.92 -3.88 -12.58
CA GLU A 339 0.74 -4.83 -11.47
C GLU A 339 2.01 -5.63 -11.14
N SER A 340 3.04 -5.58 -12.01
CA SER A 340 4.36 -6.19 -11.77
C SER A 340 5.10 -5.38 -10.69
N LYS A 341 4.68 -5.53 -9.43
CA LYS A 341 5.42 -5.12 -8.23
C LYS A 341 6.73 -5.91 -8.14
N ARG A 342 7.74 -5.55 -8.93
CA ARG A 342 9.13 -5.88 -8.61
C ARG A 342 9.90 -4.59 -8.40
N LYS A 343 10.54 -4.57 -7.23
CA LYS A 343 11.59 -3.65 -6.80
C LYS A 343 12.41 -3.17 -8.00
N SER A 344 12.62 -1.86 -8.03
CA SER A 344 13.62 -1.16 -8.81
C SER A 344 14.91 -1.97 -8.96
N LEU A 345 14.99 -2.79 -10.01
CA LEU A 345 16.27 -3.15 -10.59
C LEU A 345 16.68 -1.96 -11.43
N SER A 346 17.78 -1.33 -11.05
CA SER A 346 18.51 -0.40 -11.89
C SER A 346 18.83 -1.09 -13.22
N LEU A 347 18.03 -0.80 -14.26
CA LEU A 347 18.25 -1.33 -15.60
C LEU A 347 19.46 -0.60 -16.21
N PRO A 348 20.53 -1.30 -16.62
CA PRO A 348 21.69 -0.64 -17.19
C PRO A 348 21.42 -0.22 -18.64
N ASN A 349 21.70 1.05 -18.95
CA ASN A 349 21.99 1.59 -20.29
C ASN A 349 21.14 1.05 -21.45
N LEU A 350 19.85 1.31 -21.43
CA LEU A 350 19.09 1.43 -22.67
C LEU A 350 19.17 2.89 -23.11
N ASN A 351 19.94 3.15 -24.16
CA ASN A 351 20.15 4.48 -24.74
C ASN A 351 18.83 5.25 -24.89
N ASN A 352 18.63 6.29 -24.09
CA ASN A 352 17.78 7.50 -24.22
C ASN A 352 16.39 7.44 -24.90
N ILE A 353 15.85 6.26 -25.18
CA ILE A 353 14.52 6.07 -25.77
C ILE A 353 13.56 5.86 -24.61
N THR A 354 12.55 6.72 -24.50
CA THR A 354 11.54 6.60 -23.45
C THR A 354 10.77 5.29 -23.63
N VAL A 355 10.30 4.68 -22.55
CA VAL A 355 9.54 3.41 -22.59
C VAL A 355 8.34 3.55 -23.55
N VAL A 356 7.73 4.73 -23.60
CA VAL A 356 6.64 5.10 -24.50
C VAL A 356 7.04 4.97 -25.98
N GLU A 357 8.20 5.51 -26.38
CA GLU A 357 8.68 5.41 -27.77
C GLU A 357 8.91 3.96 -28.21
N MET A 358 9.45 3.12 -27.32
CA MET A 358 9.68 1.71 -27.62
C MET A 358 8.37 0.95 -27.86
N LEU A 359 7.35 1.22 -27.04
CA LEU A 359 6.03 0.59 -27.14
C LEU A 359 5.28 1.05 -28.40
N LEU A 360 5.33 2.35 -28.71
CA LEU A 360 4.75 2.92 -29.93
C LEU A 360 5.37 2.32 -31.18
N LYS A 361 6.71 2.24 -31.24
CA LYS A 361 7.41 1.63 -32.37
C LYS A 361 6.99 0.16 -32.57
N LYS A 362 6.88 -0.60 -31.49
CA LYS A 362 6.46 -2.01 -31.57
C LYS A 362 5.01 -2.18 -32.00
N LYS A 363 4.12 -1.27 -31.59
CA LYS A 363 2.74 -1.23 -32.05
C LYS A 363 2.69 -1.05 -33.57
N GLU A 364 3.42 -0.08 -34.12
CA GLU A 364 3.49 0.18 -35.56
C GLU A 364 4.04 -1.03 -36.34
N GLU A 365 5.10 -1.69 -35.84
CA GLU A 365 5.65 -2.91 -36.46
C GLU A 365 4.59 -4.02 -36.57
N MET A 366 3.75 -4.20 -35.55
CA MET A 366 2.73 -5.24 -35.53
C MET A 366 1.54 -4.88 -36.42
N GLU A 367 1.15 -3.61 -36.46
CA GLU A 367 0.12 -3.11 -37.37
C GLU A 367 0.52 -3.33 -38.83
N ALA A 368 1.79 -3.05 -39.17
CA ALA A 368 2.32 -3.35 -40.51
C ALA A 368 2.28 -4.84 -40.86
N VAL A 369 2.58 -5.73 -39.89
CA VAL A 369 2.51 -7.19 -40.10
C VAL A 369 1.09 -7.66 -40.36
N VAL A 370 0.10 -7.12 -39.63
CA VAL A 370 -1.31 -7.46 -39.81
C VAL A 370 -1.84 -6.94 -41.15
N GLN A 371 -1.40 -5.76 -41.57
CA GLN A 371 -1.89 -5.10 -42.79
C GLN A 371 -1.31 -5.67 -44.09
N HIS A 372 -0.11 -6.27 -44.04
CA HIS A 372 0.62 -6.71 -45.24
C HIS A 372 0.32 -8.14 -45.70
N ARG A 373 -0.39 -8.97 -44.92
CA ARG A 373 -0.74 -10.35 -45.32
C ARG A 373 -2.12 -10.44 -45.96
N GLN A 374 -2.30 -11.35 -46.92
CA GLN A 374 -3.57 -11.61 -47.63
C GLN A 374 -4.04 -13.08 -47.56
N ASP A 375 -3.33 -13.95 -46.82
CA ASP A 375 -3.58 -15.40 -46.82
C ASP A 375 -4.43 -15.87 -45.64
N LEU A 376 -4.90 -17.13 -45.67
CA LEU A 376 -5.72 -17.76 -44.61
C LEU A 376 -5.15 -17.63 -43.18
N GLU A 377 -3.82 -17.50 -43.02
CA GLU A 377 -3.19 -17.27 -41.71
C GLU A 377 -3.52 -15.89 -41.10
N GLN A 378 -4.01 -14.95 -41.91
CA GLN A 378 -4.38 -13.60 -41.48
C GLN A 378 -5.51 -13.61 -40.45
N TYR A 379 -6.41 -14.61 -40.47
CA TYR A 379 -7.51 -14.69 -39.51
C TYR A 379 -7.01 -14.85 -38.07
N THR A 380 -6.11 -15.81 -37.82
CA THR A 380 -5.57 -16.08 -36.48
C THR A 380 -4.75 -14.92 -35.94
N ILE A 381 -3.98 -14.27 -36.81
CA ILE A 381 -3.11 -13.14 -36.44
C ILE A 381 -3.95 -11.91 -36.14
N SER A 382 -4.97 -11.65 -36.97
CA SER A 382 -5.87 -10.50 -36.78
C SER A 382 -6.71 -10.66 -35.51
N GLN A 383 -7.15 -11.88 -35.20
CA GLN A 383 -7.84 -12.16 -33.93
C GLN A 383 -6.93 -12.00 -32.72
N TRP A 384 -5.69 -12.50 -32.79
CA TRP A 384 -4.75 -12.31 -31.70
C TRP A 384 -4.43 -10.82 -31.49
N TRP A 385 -4.20 -10.08 -32.58
CA TRP A 385 -3.89 -8.66 -32.50
C TRP A 385 -5.08 -7.83 -31.99
N SER A 386 -6.31 -8.15 -32.40
CA SER A 386 -7.50 -7.45 -31.91
C SER A 386 -7.71 -7.62 -30.39
N LEU A 387 -7.28 -8.75 -29.83
CA LEU A 387 -7.29 -8.99 -28.39
C LEU A 387 -6.18 -8.23 -27.65
N ARG A 388 -4.97 -8.16 -28.22
CA ARG A 388 -3.80 -7.57 -27.55
C ARG A 388 -3.63 -6.07 -27.73
N ARG A 389 -4.14 -5.49 -28.83
CA ARG A 389 -4.03 -4.05 -29.11
C ARG A 389 -4.58 -3.16 -27.99
N PRO A 390 -5.78 -3.43 -27.41
CA PRO A 390 -6.31 -2.60 -26.33
C PRO A 390 -5.49 -2.67 -25.03
N GLU A 391 -4.86 -3.81 -24.75
CA GLU A 391 -3.97 -3.95 -23.58
C GLU A 391 -2.71 -3.10 -23.75
N LEU A 392 -2.11 -3.11 -24.95
CA LEU A 392 -0.96 -2.29 -25.28
C LEU A 392 -1.28 -0.79 -25.24
N ASP A 393 -2.45 -0.39 -25.74
CA ASP A 393 -2.89 1.01 -25.73
C ASP A 393 -3.05 1.56 -24.30
N LYS A 394 -3.70 0.80 -23.41
CA LYS A 394 -3.83 1.16 -21.99
C LYS A 394 -2.47 1.30 -21.31
N LEU A 395 -1.52 0.45 -21.68
CA LEU A 395 -0.18 0.46 -21.11
C LEU A 395 0.59 1.70 -21.59
N ILE A 396 0.51 2.05 -22.87
CA ILE A 396 1.08 3.29 -23.41
C ILE A 396 0.50 4.53 -22.70
N GLU A 397 -0.83 4.59 -22.56
CA GLU A 397 -1.52 5.70 -21.89
C GLU A 397 -1.09 5.86 -20.42
N HIS A 398 -0.97 4.74 -19.70
CA HIS A 398 -0.49 4.74 -18.32
C HIS A 398 0.90 5.37 -18.19
N TRP A 399 1.82 5.00 -19.08
CA TRP A 399 3.19 5.52 -19.06
C TRP A 399 3.27 7.00 -19.47
N ILE A 400 2.49 7.44 -20.45
CA ILE A 400 2.39 8.86 -20.84
C ILE A 400 1.91 9.71 -19.64
N ASN A 401 0.89 9.25 -18.92
CA ASN A 401 0.34 9.99 -17.79
C ASN A 401 1.32 10.06 -16.60
N ASN A 402 2.12 9.01 -16.38
CA ASN A 402 3.15 9.00 -15.34
C ASN A 402 4.37 9.86 -15.68
N GLU A 403 4.76 9.94 -16.96
CA GLU A 403 5.91 10.74 -17.39
C GLU A 403 5.61 12.25 -17.26
N ASN A 404 4.37 12.64 -17.55
CA ASN A 404 3.88 14.02 -17.39
C ASN A 404 3.74 14.47 -15.93
N THR A 405 3.66 13.56 -14.95
CA THR A 405 3.55 13.90 -13.53
C THR A 405 4.89 14.17 -12.85
N VAL A 406 6.01 13.84 -13.49
CA VAL A 406 7.37 13.93 -12.89
C VAL A 406 8.17 15.15 -13.38
N LEU A 407 7.69 15.89 -14.38
CA LEU A 407 8.33 17.12 -14.83
C LEU A 407 7.70 18.36 -14.15
N PRO A 408 8.41 19.05 -13.24
CA PRO A 408 7.97 20.36 -12.78
C PRO A 408 8.01 21.33 -13.96
N GLN A 409 6.94 22.10 -14.16
CA GLN A 409 6.93 23.22 -15.10
C GLN A 409 8.02 24.22 -14.71
N HIS A 410 9.18 24.14 -15.36
CA HIS A 410 10.16 25.21 -15.35
C HIS A 410 9.60 26.37 -16.18
N ASN A 411 8.92 27.30 -15.52
CA ASN A 411 8.49 28.56 -16.12
C ASN A 411 9.73 29.37 -16.53
N HIS A 412 9.98 29.44 -17.82
CA HIS A 412 10.84 30.45 -18.44
C HIS A 412 10.14 31.81 -18.33
N GLN A 413 10.54 32.63 -17.35
CA GLN A 413 10.32 34.07 -17.44
C GLN A 413 11.40 34.66 -18.36
N SER A 414 10.97 35.03 -19.57
CA SER A 414 11.73 35.89 -20.47
C SER A 414 11.78 37.30 -19.89
N VAL A 415 12.98 37.73 -19.53
CA VAL A 415 13.34 39.13 -19.29
C VAL A 415 13.40 39.84 -20.65
N THR A 416 12.62 40.90 -20.82
CA THR A 416 12.86 41.93 -21.85
C THR A 416 13.06 43.26 -21.15
N GLN A 417 14.16 43.91 -21.52
CA GLN A 417 14.58 45.26 -21.15
C GLN A 417 13.63 46.33 -21.71
#